data_AF-D3SZ60-F1
#
_entry.id   AF-D3SZ60-F1
#
_cell.length_a   1.000
_cell.length_b   1.000
_cell.length_c   1.000
_cell.angle_alpha   90.00
_cell.angle_beta   90.00
_cell.angle_gamma   90.00
#
_symmetry.space_group_name_H-M   'P 1'
#
loop_
_entity.id
_entity.type
_entity.pdbx_description
1 polymer ?
#
loop_
_entity_poly.entity_id
_entity_poly.type
_entity_poly.pdbx_seq_one_letter_code
_entity_poly.pdbx_strand_id
1 'polypeptide(L)'
;MANRDDVSRELAKCTSCDSIYAARQWPDGEIQLIGSGSCPCGSTEFVIVDDTDSEQAGGSDEPDGKRDPDRDDDPSPGRTTAE
;
A
#
# COMPACT_ATOMS: atom_id res chain seq x y z
N MET A 1 -16.04 -14.56 -6.08
CA MET A 1 -15.47 -13.64 -7.07
C MET A 1 -16.17 -12.29 -6.94
N ALA A 2 -15.52 -11.35 -6.28
CA ALA A 2 -15.77 -9.92 -6.31
C ALA A 2 -14.47 -9.33 -5.77
N ASN A 3 -13.53 -9.07 -6.68
CA ASN A 3 -12.26 -8.44 -6.35
C ASN A 3 -12.66 -7.06 -5.81
N ARG A 4 -12.50 -6.84 -4.50
CA ARG A 4 -12.72 -5.51 -3.89
C ARG A 4 -11.54 -4.58 -4.19
N ASP A 5 -10.70 -5.00 -5.13
CA ASP A 5 -9.39 -4.45 -5.45
C ASP A 5 -9.44 -3.52 -6.68
N ASP A 6 -10.60 -3.39 -7.35
CA ASP A 6 -10.79 -2.40 -8.44
C ASP A 6 -10.92 -0.95 -7.92
N VAL A 7 -10.90 -0.74 -6.59
CA VAL A 7 -10.94 0.60 -6.00
C VAL A 7 -9.52 1.13 -5.76
N SER A 8 -9.10 2.08 -6.58
CA SER A 8 -7.80 2.74 -6.44
C SER A 8 -7.85 3.81 -5.35
N ARG A 9 -6.80 3.89 -4.54
CA ARG A 9 -6.66 4.94 -3.51
C ARG A 9 -5.88 6.09 -4.13
N GLU A 10 -6.56 7.20 -4.34
CA GLU A 10 -6.03 8.36 -5.04
C GLU A 10 -6.07 9.60 -4.14
N LEU A 11 -5.38 10.66 -4.55
CA LEU A 11 -5.48 11.97 -3.91
C LEU A 11 -6.53 12.81 -4.64
N ALA A 12 -7.40 13.45 -3.88
CA ALA A 12 -8.39 14.38 -4.42
C ALA A 12 -8.16 15.79 -3.86
N LYS A 13 -8.24 16.78 -4.74
CA LYS A 13 -8.07 18.19 -4.42
C LYS A 13 -9.40 18.91 -4.46
N CYS A 14 -9.66 19.73 -3.45
CA CYS A 14 -10.79 20.64 -3.44
C CYS A 14 -10.58 21.76 -4.47
N THR A 15 -11.56 22.00 -5.33
CA THR A 15 -11.50 23.06 -6.36
C THR A 15 -11.67 24.47 -5.78
N SER A 16 -12.13 24.61 -4.53
CA SER A 16 -12.40 25.90 -3.90
C SER A 16 -11.31 26.40 -2.97
N CYS A 17 -10.59 25.52 -2.30
CA CYS A 17 -9.53 25.89 -1.34
C CYS A 17 -8.19 25.21 -1.61
N ASP A 18 -8.10 24.40 -2.67
CA ASP A 18 -6.89 23.68 -3.07
C ASP A 18 -6.35 22.67 -2.04
N SER A 19 -7.10 22.37 -0.97
CA SER A 19 -6.74 21.35 0.01
C SER A 19 -6.77 19.95 -0.57
N ILE A 20 -5.79 19.13 -0.20
CA ILE A 20 -5.62 17.74 -0.63
C ILE A 20 -6.18 16.76 0.41
N TYR A 21 -6.93 15.77 -0.06
CA TYR A 21 -7.55 14.73 0.74
C TYR A 21 -7.30 13.35 0.14
N ALA A 22 -7.25 12.33 0.98
CA ALA A 22 -7.27 10.95 0.52
C ALA A 22 -8.67 10.58 0.01
N ALA A 23 -8.75 9.99 -1.17
CA ALA A 23 -9.98 9.55 -1.79
C ALA A 23 -9.82 8.15 -2.39
N ARG A 24 -10.95 7.54 -2.72
CA ARG A 24 -11.02 6.31 -3.50
C ARG A 24 -11.68 6.62 -4.81
N GLN A 25 -11.07 6.21 -5.90
CA GLN A 25 -11.66 6.25 -7.22
C GLN A 25 -12.17 4.86 -7.58
N TRP A 26 -13.45 4.77 -7.90
CA TRP A 26 -14.08 3.58 -8.43
C TRP A 26 -13.84 3.48 -9.95
N PRO A 27 -13.92 2.29 -10.55
CA PRO A 27 -13.68 2.11 -11.98
C PRO A 27 -14.74 2.79 -12.87
N ASP A 28 -15.91 3.12 -12.32
CA ASP A 28 -16.93 3.94 -12.99
C ASP A 28 -16.62 5.45 -12.98
N GLY A 29 -15.60 5.87 -12.22
CA GLY A 29 -15.19 7.26 -12.07
C GLY A 29 -15.75 7.95 -10.83
N GLU A 30 -16.56 7.29 -10.01
CA GLU A 30 -17.02 7.83 -8.72
C GLU A 30 -15.83 8.04 -7.76
N ILE A 31 -15.83 9.20 -7.09
CA ILE A 31 -14.79 9.58 -6.14
C ILE A 31 -15.41 9.66 -4.74
N GLN A 32 -14.86 8.87 -3.82
CA GLN A 32 -15.30 8.85 -2.42
C GLN A 32 -14.14 9.24 -1.50
N LEU A 33 -14.28 10.35 -0.78
CA LEU A 33 -13.30 10.76 0.23
C LEU A 33 -13.17 9.71 1.36
N ILE A 34 -11.94 9.48 1.81
CA ILE A 34 -11.62 8.59 2.92
C ILE A 34 -11.49 9.42 4.20
N GLY A 35 -12.28 9.09 5.22
CA GLY A 35 -12.15 9.67 6.56
C GLY A 35 -12.75 11.07 6.76
N SER A 36 -13.25 11.71 5.70
CA SER A 36 -13.98 12.98 5.78
C SER A 36 -15.04 13.04 4.69
N GLY A 37 -16.25 13.53 5.01
CA GLY A 37 -17.36 13.60 4.04
C GLY A 37 -17.42 14.91 3.26
N SER A 38 -16.66 15.93 3.68
CA SER A 38 -16.72 17.27 3.11
C SER A 38 -15.43 18.05 3.41
N CYS A 39 -15.16 19.04 2.57
CA CYS A 39 -14.12 20.02 2.84
C CYS A 39 -14.55 20.94 4.01
N PRO A 40 -13.64 21.34 4.92
CA PRO A 40 -13.92 22.36 5.93
C PRO A 40 -14.28 23.73 5.33
N CYS A 41 -13.96 23.94 4.05
CA CYS A 41 -14.36 25.10 3.28
C CYS A 41 -15.85 25.10 2.86
N GLY A 42 -16.55 23.98 3.02
CA GLY A 42 -17.96 23.82 2.62
C GLY A 42 -18.17 23.29 1.20
N SER A 43 -17.12 23.17 0.40
CA SER A 43 -17.22 22.63 -0.95
C SER A 43 -17.27 21.11 -0.96
N THR A 44 -18.05 20.58 -1.90
CA THR A 44 -18.18 19.14 -2.19
C THR A 44 -17.63 18.77 -3.57
N GLU A 45 -16.98 19.73 -4.24
CA GLU A 45 -16.36 19.54 -5.54
C GLU A 45 -14.89 19.18 -5.35
N PHE A 46 -14.54 17.98 -5.81
CA PHE A 46 -13.19 17.44 -5.71
C PHE A 46 -12.76 16.87 -7.06
N VAL A 47 -11.47 17.00 -7.36
CA VAL A 47 -10.86 16.47 -8.57
C VAL A 47 -9.69 15.56 -8.21
N ILE A 48 -9.54 14.42 -8.90
CA ILE A 48 -8.38 13.54 -8.70
C ILE A 48 -7.11 14.28 -9.13
N VAL A 49 -6.13 14.29 -8.24
CA VAL A 49 -4.76 14.71 -8.55
C VAL A 49 -4.00 13.43 -8.82
N ASP A 50 -3.92 13.09 -10.10
CA ASP A 50 -3.10 11.99 -10.57
C ASP A 50 -1.63 12.41 -10.42
N ASP A 51 -0.92 11.78 -9.50
CA ASP A 51 0.53 11.91 -9.39
C ASP A 51 1.13 10.97 -10.44
N THR A 52 1.11 11.40 -11.70
CA THR A 52 1.58 10.64 -12.85
C THR A 52 3.12 10.53 -12.84
N ASP A 53 3.69 9.97 -11.77
CA ASP A 53 5.05 9.43 -11.69
C ASP A 53 5.19 8.47 -10.50
N SER A 54 4.29 7.49 -10.37
CA SER A 54 4.56 6.34 -9.50
C SER A 54 3.89 5.11 -10.08
N GLU A 55 4.72 4.35 -10.79
CA GLU A 55 4.40 3.07 -11.38
C GLU A 55 3.62 2.18 -10.41
N GLN A 56 2.54 1.60 -10.92
CA GLN A 56 1.82 0.44 -10.40
C GLN A 56 2.64 -0.37 -9.38
N ALA A 57 2.30 -0.27 -8.09
CA ALA A 57 2.79 -1.20 -7.07
C ALA A 57 1.67 -1.57 -6.08
N GLY A 58 0.48 -1.85 -6.64
CA GLY A 58 -0.38 -2.87 -6.05
C GLY A 58 0.22 -4.24 -6.38
N GLY A 59 0.93 -4.83 -5.43
CA GLY A 59 1.49 -6.17 -5.56
C GLY A 59 2.88 -6.31 -4.98
N SER A 60 3.00 -6.28 -3.65
CA SER A 60 4.11 -6.99 -3.01
C SER A 60 3.82 -8.48 -3.15
N ASP A 61 4.02 -9.02 -4.35
CA ASP A 61 4.14 -10.46 -4.54
C ASP A 61 5.41 -10.87 -3.80
N GLU A 62 5.17 -11.65 -2.77
CA GLU A 62 6.08 -12.32 -1.87
C GLU A 62 7.40 -12.71 -2.58
N PRO A 63 8.57 -12.17 -2.18
CA PRO A 63 9.78 -12.93 -2.45
C PRO A 63 9.71 -14.13 -1.53
N ASP A 64 9.31 -15.26 -2.12
CA ASP A 64 9.44 -16.63 -1.65
C ASP A 64 10.90 -16.83 -1.20
N GLY A 65 11.15 -16.43 0.04
CA GLY A 65 12.40 -16.54 0.73
C GLY A 65 12.50 -17.96 1.23
N LYS A 66 12.75 -18.89 0.31
CA LYS A 66 13.38 -20.18 0.57
C LYS A 66 14.62 -19.97 1.43
N ARG A 67 14.39 -19.94 2.74
CA ARG A 67 15.43 -20.01 3.77
C ARG A 67 15.82 -21.47 3.81
N ASP A 68 16.90 -21.80 3.11
CA ASP A 68 17.51 -23.12 3.11
C ASP A 68 17.67 -23.62 4.56
N PRO A 69 17.06 -24.77 4.94
CA PRO A 69 17.24 -25.36 6.26
C PRO A 69 18.54 -26.17 6.40
N ASP A 70 19.42 -26.18 5.39
CA ASP A 70 20.65 -26.98 5.36
C ASP A 70 21.85 -26.26 6.01
N ARG A 71 21.71 -25.91 7.28
CA ARG A 71 22.89 -25.64 8.13
C ARG A 71 22.91 -26.52 9.38
N ASP A 72 22.50 -27.77 9.21
CA ASP A 72 22.98 -28.90 10.00
C ASP A 72 24.21 -29.48 9.29
N ASP A 73 25.41 -28.95 9.56
CA ASP A 73 26.66 -29.75 9.58
C ASP A 73 27.83 -28.92 10.16
N ASP A 74 27.99 -28.94 11.49
CA ASP A 74 29.33 -28.94 12.10
C ASP A 74 29.29 -29.82 13.35
N PRO A 75 29.55 -31.14 13.22
CA PRO A 75 29.85 -31.97 14.36
C PRO A 75 31.20 -31.53 14.91
N SER A 76 31.21 -30.55 15.82
CA SER A 76 32.44 -30.15 16.51
C SER A 76 33.08 -31.40 17.16
N PRO A 77 34.27 -31.82 16.69
CA PRO A 77 34.92 -33.02 17.18
C PRO A 77 35.40 -32.80 18.62
N GLY A 78 35.32 -33.86 19.41
CA GLY A 78 35.57 -33.84 20.85
C GLY A 78 36.89 -33.20 21.25
N ARG A 79 36.85 -32.49 22.39
CA ARG A 79 38.04 -32.14 23.16
C ARG A 79 37.89 -32.69 24.57
N THR A 80 38.56 -33.81 24.82
CA THR A 80 38.92 -34.27 26.16
C THR A 80 39.92 -33.29 26.80
N THR A 81 39.61 -32.77 27.99
CA THR A 81 40.53 -32.17 29.00
C THR A 81 39.67 -32.09 30.27
N ALA A 82 39.74 -33.06 31.19
CA ALA A 82 40.68 -33.11 32.31
C ALA A 82 40.57 -31.85 33.20
N GLU A 83 39.90 -31.97 34.35
CA GLU A 83 40.45 -31.81 35.71
C GLU A 83 39.47 -32.39 36.74
#